data_AF-A0A9W6MX04-F1
#
_entry.id   AF-A0A9W6MX04-F1
#
_cell.length_a   1.000
_cell.length_b   1.000
_cell.length_c   1.000
_cell.angle_alpha   90.00
_cell.angle_beta   90.00
_cell.angle_gamma   90.00
#
_symmetry.space_group_name_H-M   'P 1'
#
loop_
_entity.id
_entity.type
_entity.pdbx_description
1 polymer ?
#
loop_
_entity_poly.entity_id
_entity_poly.type
_entity_poly.pdbx_seq_one_letter_code
_entity_poly.pdbx_strand_id
1 'polypeptide(L)' 'MHKTGDPRPWAKTDREEIAAYVASLASDLRELARRSDLPTLAYLLDMARLEAESAARQKTGDSDPVFGRS' A
#
# COMPACT_ATOMS: atom_id res chain seq x y z
N MET A 1 29.30 -17.99 10.24
CA MET A 1 28.17 -17.48 11.06
C MET A 1 27.50 -16.34 10.30
N HIS A 2 26.40 -16.60 9.58
CA HIS A 2 25.63 -15.54 8.88
C HIS A 2 24.70 -14.85 9.89
N LYS A 3 24.75 -13.52 9.97
CA LYS A 3 23.86 -12.74 10.84
C LYS A 3 22.42 -12.82 10.34
N THR A 4 21.54 -13.36 11.18
CA THR A 4 20.08 -13.40 11.03
C THR A 4 19.49 -12.00 11.20
N GLY A 5 19.73 -11.10 10.25
CA GLY A 5 19.24 -9.72 10.34
C GLY A 5 19.34 -8.88 9.07
N ASP A 6 19.85 -9.41 7.97
CA ASP A 6 19.90 -8.66 6.71
C ASP A 6 18.52 -8.77 6.01
N PRO A 7 17.76 -7.68 5.85
CA PRO A 7 16.52 -7.72 5.09
C PRO A 7 16.86 -8.22 3.68
N ARG A 8 16.14 -9.25 3.21
CA ARG A 8 16.46 -9.86 1.91
C ARG A 8 16.43 -8.79 0.82
N PRO A 9 17.33 -8.83 -0.17
CA PRO A 9 17.45 -7.76 -1.18
C PRO A 9 16.18 -7.57 -2.02
N TRP A 10 15.30 -8.58 -2.08
CA TRP A 10 13.99 -8.50 -2.72
C TRP A 10 12.84 -8.12 -1.77
N ALA A 11 13.08 -8.04 -0.45
CA ALA A 11 12.09 -7.64 0.55
C ALA A 11 11.81 -6.13 0.53
N LYS A 12 12.59 -5.36 -0.25
CA LYS A 12 12.28 -3.97 -0.62
C LYS A 12 11.49 -3.92 -1.94
N THR A 13 10.39 -4.65 -2.06
CA THR A 13 9.35 -4.07 -2.91
C THR A 13 8.82 -2.90 -2.11
N ASP A 14 9.00 -1.68 -2.61
CA ASP A 14 8.62 -0.47 -1.91
C ASP A 14 7.14 -0.60 -1.52
N ARG A 15 6.84 -0.46 -0.22
CA ARG A 15 5.48 -0.60 0.32
C ARG A 15 4.45 0.20 -0.48
N GLU A 16 4.88 1.31 -1.07
CA GLU A 16 4.09 2.16 -1.96
C GLU A 16 3.81 1.54 -3.31
N GLU A 17 4.77 0.85 -3.93
CA GLU A 17 4.54 0.13 -5.19
C GLU A 17 3.51 -0.98 -4.96
N ILE A 18 3.62 -1.70 -3.84
CA ILE A 18 2.60 -2.68 -3.44
C ILE A 18 1.25 -1.99 -3.24
N ALA A 19 1.21 -0.87 -2.52
CA ALA A 19 -0.03 -0.14 -2.26
C ALA A 19 -0.67 0.40 -3.55
N ALA A 20 0.12 0.93 -4.48
CA ALA A 20 -0.33 1.38 -5.79
C ALA A 20 -0.90 0.21 -6.63
N TYR A 21 -0.22 -0.94 -6.61
CA TYR A 21 -0.70 -2.15 -7.27
C TYR A 21 -2.03 -2.64 -6.67
N VAL A 22 -2.13 -2.68 -5.34
CA VAL A 22 -3.38 -3.06 -4.65
C VAL A 22 -4.52 -2.10 -4.99
N ALA A 23 -4.26 -0.79 -5.07
CA ALA A 23 -5.27 0.19 -5.47
C ALA A 23 -5.79 -0.06 -6.89
N SER A 24 -4.89 -0.35 -7.85
CA SER A 24 -5.27 -0.70 -9.22
C SER A 24 -6.12 -1.97 -9.25
N LEU A 25 -5.67 -3.04 -8.60
CA LEU A 25 -6.37 -4.32 -8.58
C LEU A 25 -7.76 -4.20 -7.92
N ALA A 26 -7.86 -3.47 -6.81
CA ALA A 26 -9.13 -3.23 -6.12
C ALA A 26 -10.13 -2.46 -7.01
N SER A 27 -9.66 -1.54 -7.85
CA SER A 27 -10.49 -0.83 -8.83
C SER A 27 -11.09 -1.80 -9.87
N ASP A 28 -10.28 -2.70 -10.43
CA ASP A 28 -10.74 -3.68 -11.43
C ASP A 28 -11.76 -4.65 -10.81
N LEU A 29 -11.46 -5.16 -9.61
CA LEU A 29 -12.36 -6.06 -8.89
C LEU A 29 -13.69 -5.39 -8.51
N ARG A 30 -13.66 -4.11 -8.14
CA ARG A 30 -14.87 -3.34 -7.83
C ARG A 30 -15.82 -3.28 -9.03
N GLU A 31 -15.27 -3.08 -10.23
CA GLU A 31 -16.08 -3.05 -11.45
C GLU A 31 -16.71 -4.42 -11.75
N LEU A 32 -15.96 -5.52 -11.56
CA LEU A 32 -16.50 -6.88 -11.68
C LEU A 32 -17.59 -7.16 -10.64
N ALA A 33 -17.41 -6.71 -9.40
CA ALA A 33 -18.41 -6.86 -8.34
C ALA A 33 -19.70 -6.09 -8.64
N ARG A 34 -19.60 -4.87 -9.20
CA ARG A 34 -20.79 -4.09 -9.64
C ARG A 34 -21.55 -4.79 -10.76
N ARG A 35 -20.84 -5.34 -11.75
CA ARG A 35 -21.45 -6.08 -12.87
C ARG A 35 -22.10 -7.40 -12.44
N SER A 36 -21.65 -7.95 -11.32
CA SER A 36 -22.14 -9.22 -10.77
C SER A 36 -23.21 -9.05 -9.70
N ASP A 37 -23.74 -7.83 -9.52
CA ASP A 37 -24.74 -7.49 -8.49
C ASP A 37 -24.29 -7.82 -7.05
N LEU A 38 -23.01 -7.58 -6.74
CA LEU A 38 -22.41 -7.74 -5.41
C LEU A 38 -22.12 -6.36 -4.78
N PRO A 39 -23.15 -5.58 -4.37
CA PRO A 39 -22.99 -4.18 -3.97
C PRO A 39 -22.12 -3.99 -2.73
N THR A 40 -22.26 -4.86 -1.72
CA THR A 40 -21.43 -4.80 -0.50
C THR A 40 -19.96 -5.07 -0.82
N LEU A 41 -19.67 -6.02 -1.70
CA LEU A 41 -18.30 -6.33 -2.11
C LEU A 41 -17.69 -5.16 -2.90
N ALA A 42 -18.45 -4.57 -3.83
CA ALA A 42 -18.02 -3.38 -4.57
C ALA A 42 -17.68 -2.21 -3.63
N TYR A 43 -18.48 -2.02 -2.58
CA TYR A 43 -18.20 -1.01 -1.55
C TYR A 43 -16.90 -1.29 -0.79
N LEU A 44 -16.70 -2.54 -0.32
CA LEU A 44 -15.47 -2.91 0.39
C LEU A 44 -14.22 -2.76 -0.49
N LEU A 45 -14.32 -3.08 -1.77
CA LEU A 45 -13.22 -2.90 -2.72
C LEU A 45 -12.92 -1.42 -3.00
N ASP A 46 -13.94 -0.55 -2.98
CA ASP A 46 -13.74 0.90 -3.06
C ASP A 46 -13.01 1.42 -1.82
N MET A 47 -13.41 0.95 -0.64
CA MET A 47 -12.73 1.29 0.63
C MET A 47 -11.28 0.82 0.63
N ALA A 48 -11.02 -0.42 0.22
CA ALA A 48 -9.67 -0.98 0.12
C ALA A 48 -8.80 -0.19 -0.88
N ARG A 49 -9.37 0.24 -2.01
CA ARG A 49 -8.68 1.11 -2.97
C ARG A 49 -8.27 2.42 -2.32
N LEU A 50 -9.20 3.10 -1.63
CA LEU A 50 -8.92 4.39 -0.99
C LEU A 50 -7.83 4.27 0.09
N GLU A 51 -7.84 3.18 0.86
CA GLU A 51 -6.80 2.90 1.85
C GLU A 51 -5.43 2.68 1.20
N ALA A 52 -5.38 1.90 0.13
CA ALA A 52 -4.16 1.61 -0.60
C ALA A 52 -3.60 2.86 -1.31
N GLU A 53 -4.46 3.70 -1.90
CA GLU A 53 -4.05 5.00 -2.46
C GLU A 53 -3.47 5.92 -1.38
N SER A 54 -4.05 5.94 -0.19
CA SER A 54 -3.52 6.71 0.95
C SER A 54 -2.14 6.21 1.35
N ALA A 55 -1.95 4.89 1.46
CA ALA A 55 -0.67 4.29 1.81
C ALA A 55 0.43 4.54 0.76
N ALA A 56 0.07 4.54 -0.54
CA ALA A 56 1.00 4.86 -1.62
C ALA A 56 1.47 6.33 -1.61
N ARG A 57 0.68 7.25 -1.03
CA ARG A 57 0.98 8.70 -0.96
C ARG A 57 1.80 9.11 0.27
N GLN A 58 1.96 8.24 1.27
CA GLN A 58 2.56 8.61 2.56
C GLN A 58 4.11 8.75 2.58
N LYS A 59 4.81 8.83 1.43
CA LYS A 59 6.28 8.93 1.34
C LYS A 59 6.88 10.31 1.73
N THR A 60 6.24 11.16 2.53
CA THR A 60 6.76 12.54 2.73
C THR A 60 6.66 13.10 4.15
N GLY A 61 6.90 12.29 5.19
CA GLY A 61 6.76 12.80 6.57
C GLY A 61 7.62 12.19 7.67
N ASP A 62 8.62 11.34 7.38
CA ASP A 62 9.47 10.77 8.43
C ASP A 62 10.93 10.68 7.99
N SER A 63 11.59 11.83 7.92
CA SER A 63 13.05 11.98 7.85
C SER A 63 13.43 13.41 8.20
N ASP A 64 13.26 13.81 9.46
CA ASP A 64 14.08 14.89 10.02
C ASP A 64 14.55 14.50 11.43
N PRO A 65 15.65 13.73 11.55
CA PRO A 65 16.31 13.57 12.83
C PRO A 65 17.13 14.83 13.08
N VAL A 66 16.51 15.88 13.62
CA VAL A 66 17.28 17.00 14.18
C VAL A 66 17.78 16.59 15.57
N PHE A 67 18.74 15.65 15.57
CA PHE A 67 19.67 15.52 16.68
C PHE A 67 20.61 16.73 16.66
N GLY A 68 20.51 17.55 17.70
CA GLY A 68 21.60 18.41 18.18
C GLY A 68 21.81 19.72 17.41
N ARG A 69 21.34 20.83 17.99
CA ARG A 69 22.14 22.06 18.05
C ARG A 69 22.03 22.69 19.43
N SER A 70 23.19 22.64 20.10
CA SER A 70 23.73 23.54 21.14
C SER A 70 23.09 23.53 22.52
#